data_AF-L9KDV7-F1
#
_entry.id   AF-L9KDV7-F1
#
_cell.length_a   1.000
_cell.length_b   1.000
_cell.length_c   1.000
_cell.angle_alpha   90.00
_cell.angle_beta   90.00
_cell.angle_gamma   90.00
#
_symmetry.space_group_name_H-M   'P 1'
#
loop_
_entity.id
_entity.type
_entity.pdbx_description
1 polymer ?
#
loop_
_entity_poly.entity_id
_entity_poly.type
_entity_poly.pdbx_seq_one_letter_code
_entity_poly.pdbx_strand_id
1 'polypeptide(L)'
;MLFTPVMELRVDGDGKCYTGVLCGLGWNPTTGAPILPEHDIELTFDVQFTAEDIVEINILRAAMNKLVWDGPDGSKHLWPERSAQLQDSAQQKLLGLFCQSKPGEKIVPKWHEKPYEWNQVDPKLVMEQADREGGRRGGSLYQLHKLTVLSS
;
A
#
# COMPACT_ATOMS: atom_id res chain seq x y z
N MET A 1 -4.63 -4.56 2.54
CA MET A 1 -3.76 -3.62 1.80
C MET A 1 -4.13 -2.14 1.97
N LEU A 2 -5.39 -1.72 1.76
CA LEU A 2 -5.72 -0.28 1.73
C LEU A 2 -5.44 0.47 3.04
N PHE A 3 -5.68 -0.16 4.19
CA PHE A 3 -5.56 0.47 5.52
C PHE A 3 -4.38 -0.03 6.34
N THR A 4 -3.56 -0.93 5.78
CA THR A 4 -2.39 -1.43 6.52
C THR A 4 -1.34 -0.32 6.66
N PRO A 5 -0.66 -0.22 7.81
CA PRO A 5 0.47 0.70 7.99
C PRO A 5 1.63 0.35 7.06
N VAL A 6 2.04 -0.91 7.07
CA VAL A 6 3.11 -1.45 6.23
C VAL A 6 2.55 -2.60 5.39
N MET A 7 3.00 -2.66 4.13
CA MET A 7 2.83 -3.85 3.29
C MET A 7 4.15 -4.20 2.61
N GLU A 8 4.37 -5.49 2.40
CA GLU A 8 5.45 -6.05 1.59
C GLU A 8 4.85 -6.98 0.53
N LEU A 9 5.12 -6.70 -0.74
CA LEU A 9 4.66 -7.55 -1.84
C LEU A 9 5.48 -8.82 -1.91
N ARG A 10 4.82 -9.94 -2.17
CA ARG A 10 5.47 -11.20 -2.50
C ARG A 10 5.61 -11.29 -4.00
N VAL A 11 6.80 -11.68 -4.45
CA VAL A 11 7.10 -12.02 -5.84
C VAL A 11 7.32 -13.53 -5.95
N ASP A 12 7.12 -14.09 -7.14
CA ASP A 12 7.54 -15.48 -7.39
C ASP A 12 9.07 -15.61 -7.43
N GLY A 13 9.57 -16.85 -7.41
CA GLY A 13 11.02 -17.12 -7.40
C GLY A 13 11.76 -16.58 -8.64
N ASP A 14 11.05 -16.40 -9.76
CA ASP A 14 11.59 -15.78 -10.97
C ASP A 14 11.55 -14.25 -10.93
N GLY A 15 10.82 -13.65 -9.99
CA GLY A 15 10.61 -12.20 -9.88
C GLY A 15 9.67 -11.60 -10.92
N LYS A 16 8.90 -12.42 -11.65
CA LYS A 16 8.10 -12.03 -12.82
C LYS A 16 6.68 -11.61 -12.48
N CYS A 17 6.14 -12.05 -11.35
CA CYS A 17 4.78 -11.71 -10.95
C CYS A 17 4.63 -11.52 -9.44
N TYR A 18 3.66 -10.68 -9.05
CA TYR A 18 3.23 -10.61 -7.66
C TYR A 18 2.38 -11.82 -7.32
N THR A 19 2.75 -12.51 -6.25
CA THR A 19 2.08 -13.73 -5.78
C THR A 19 1.20 -13.50 -4.56
N GLY A 20 1.41 -12.39 -3.86
CA GLY A 20 0.69 -12.07 -2.64
C GLY A 20 1.23 -10.83 -1.94
N VAL A 21 0.87 -10.69 -0.67
CA VAL A 21 1.24 -9.57 0.18
C VAL A 21 1.29 -9.99 1.64
N LEU A 22 2.24 -9.43 2.38
CA LEU A 22 2.24 -9.40 3.84
C LEU A 22 1.87 -8.00 4.33
N CYS A 23 0.83 -7.89 5.14
CA CYS A 23 0.33 -6.63 5.71
C CYS A 23 0.48 -6.66 7.23
N GLY A 24 0.88 -5.54 7.85
CA GLY A 24 0.94 -5.41 9.30
C GLY A 24 1.68 -4.16 9.76
N LEU A 25 2.38 -4.27 10.88
CA LEU A 25 3.22 -3.20 11.41
C LEU A 25 4.66 -3.23 10.88
N GLY A 26 5.01 -4.24 10.09
CA GLY A 26 6.35 -4.42 9.54
C GLY A 26 7.31 -5.01 10.58
N TRP A 27 8.60 -4.75 10.39
CA TRP A 27 9.68 -5.30 11.19
C TRP A 27 10.55 -4.23 11.80
N ASN A 28 11.25 -4.58 12.88
CA ASN A 28 12.27 -3.74 13.48
C ASN A 28 13.53 -3.79 12.61
N PRO A 29 14.02 -2.65 12.08
CA PRO A 29 15.18 -2.64 11.18
C PRO A 29 16.51 -2.99 11.88
N THR A 30 16.58 -2.92 13.21
CA THR A 30 17.78 -3.27 13.98
C THR A 30 17.84 -4.76 14.28
N THR A 31 16.71 -5.37 14.66
CA THR A 31 16.67 -6.78 15.07
C THR A 31 16.17 -7.73 13.99
N GLY A 32 15.54 -7.21 12.92
CA GLY A 32 14.86 -7.99 11.89
C GLY A 32 13.54 -8.63 12.34
N ALA A 33 13.16 -8.48 13.62
CA ALA A 33 11.99 -9.13 14.17
C ALA A 33 10.67 -8.44 13.74
N PRO A 34 9.59 -9.18 13.50
CA PRO A 34 8.26 -8.60 13.29
C PRO A 34 7.85 -7.76 14.51
N ILE A 35 7.21 -6.62 14.27
CA ILE A 35 6.81 -5.69 15.34
C ILE A 35 5.62 -6.23 16.14
N LEU A 36 4.63 -6.83 15.45
CA LEU A 36 3.42 -7.37 16.07
C LEU A 36 2.88 -8.56 15.24
N PRO A 37 3.59 -9.70 15.26
CA PRO A 37 3.35 -10.82 14.34
C PRO A 37 1.93 -11.40 14.40
N GLU A 38 1.27 -11.35 15.57
CA GLU A 38 -0.10 -11.81 15.74
C GLU A 38 -1.14 -10.98 14.95
N HIS A 39 -0.78 -9.80 14.46
CA HIS A 39 -1.61 -8.93 13.62
C HIS A 39 -1.11 -8.86 12.18
N ASP A 40 -0.12 -9.66 11.82
CA ASP A 40 0.33 -9.76 10.44
C ASP A 40 -0.66 -10.63 9.65
N ILE A 41 -1.02 -10.16 8.45
CA ILE A 41 -1.96 -10.81 7.56
C ILE A 41 -1.24 -11.07 6.25
N GLU A 42 -0.99 -12.34 5.95
CA GLU A 42 -0.47 -12.78 4.65
C GLU A 42 -1.60 -13.29 3.76
N LEU A 43 -1.62 -12.83 2.51
CA LEU A 43 -2.59 -13.24 1.50
C LEU A 43 -1.87 -13.56 0.19
N THR A 44 -2.30 -14.62 -0.48
CA THR A 44 -1.92 -14.94 -1.85
C THR A 44 -2.96 -14.41 -2.83
N PHE A 45 -2.53 -13.96 -4.00
CA PHE A 45 -3.45 -13.50 -5.04
C PHE A 45 -3.98 -14.66 -5.89
N ASP A 46 -5.30 -14.69 -6.10
CA ASP A 46 -6.02 -15.61 -7.00
C ASP A 46 -6.39 -14.94 -8.35
N VAL A 47 -6.02 -13.67 -8.49
CA VAL A 47 -6.11 -12.88 -9.71
C VAL A 47 -4.77 -12.22 -9.99
N GLN A 48 -4.49 -11.94 -11.26
CA GLN A 48 -3.32 -11.19 -11.66
C GLN A 48 -3.36 -9.81 -11.02
N PHE A 49 -2.34 -9.53 -10.21
CA PHE A 49 -2.13 -8.26 -9.54
C PHE A 49 -0.94 -7.56 -10.18
N THR A 50 -1.02 -6.26 -10.43
CA THR A 50 -0.01 -5.50 -11.17
C THR A 50 0.48 -4.27 -10.42
N ALA A 51 1.48 -3.59 -10.99
CA ALA A 51 2.02 -2.35 -10.43
C ALA A 51 0.94 -1.24 -10.42
N GLU A 52 0.08 -1.22 -11.44
CA GLU A 52 -1.03 -0.28 -11.57
C GLU A 52 -2.02 -0.41 -10.40
N ASP A 53 -2.31 -1.63 -9.94
CA ASP A 53 -3.20 -1.84 -8.79
C ASP A 53 -2.64 -1.18 -7.51
N ILE A 54 -1.32 -1.27 -7.29
CA ILE A 54 -0.65 -0.61 -6.15
C ILE A 54 -0.68 0.90 -6.30
N VAL A 55 -0.50 1.41 -7.53
CA VAL A 55 -0.59 2.84 -7.83
C VAL A 55 -2.00 3.36 -7.51
N GLU A 56 -3.06 2.67 -7.90
CA GLU A 56 -4.44 3.07 -7.60
C GLU A 56 -4.74 3.03 -6.09
N ILE A 57 -4.24 2.02 -5.37
CA ILE A 57 -4.31 1.98 -3.90
C ILE A 57 -3.58 3.20 -3.29
N ASN A 58 -2.40 3.54 -3.81
CA ASN A 58 -1.64 4.71 -3.35
C ASN A 58 -2.33 6.04 -3.66
N ILE A 59 -3.00 6.15 -4.82
CA ILE A 59 -3.82 7.31 -5.18
C ILE A 59 -4.96 7.50 -4.16
N LEU A 60 -5.63 6.41 -3.76
CA LEU A 60 -6.66 6.47 -2.73
C LEU A 60 -6.07 6.81 -1.35
N ARG A 61 -4.94 6.21 -0.96
CA ARG A 61 -4.24 6.56 0.31
C ARG A 61 -3.85 8.03 0.35
N ALA A 62 -3.35 8.59 -0.75
CA ALA A 62 -3.05 10.01 -0.86
C ALA A 62 -4.31 10.90 -0.75
N ALA A 63 -5.43 10.48 -1.34
CA ALA A 63 -6.71 11.18 -1.19
C ALA A 63 -7.21 11.17 0.26
N MET A 64 -7.12 10.02 0.95
CA MET A 64 -7.46 9.90 2.37
C MET A 64 -6.54 10.74 3.26
N ASN A 65 -5.24 10.78 2.98
CA ASN A 65 -4.32 11.64 3.70
C ASN A 65 -4.71 13.11 3.60
N LYS A 66 -5.02 13.59 2.39
CA LYS A 66 -5.50 14.98 2.18
C LYS A 66 -6.79 15.28 2.92
N LEU A 67 -7.68 14.29 3.03
CA LEU A 67 -8.94 14.43 3.76
C LEU A 67 -8.71 14.54 5.27
N VAL A 68 -7.86 13.69 5.84
CA VAL A 68 -7.62 13.63 7.29
C VAL A 68 -6.64 14.72 7.76
N TRP A 69 -5.72 15.13 6.89
CA TRP A 69 -4.64 16.06 7.21
C TRP A 69 -4.31 16.99 6.03
N ASP A 70 -4.56 18.30 6.21
CA ASP A 70 -4.25 19.34 5.21
C ASP A 70 -3.09 20.26 5.65
N GLY A 71 -2.27 19.84 6.64
CA GLY A 71 -1.10 20.60 7.12
C GLY A 71 -1.18 21.03 8.60
N PRO A 72 -0.24 21.90 9.06
CA PRO A 72 -0.09 22.31 10.46
C PRO A 72 -1.34 22.93 11.12
N ASP A 73 -2.29 23.42 10.32
CA ASP A 73 -3.59 23.98 10.77
C ASP A 73 -4.76 23.00 10.58
N GLY A 74 -4.47 21.70 10.48
CA GLY A 74 -5.37 20.63 10.06
C GLY A 74 -6.74 20.59 10.75
N SER A 75 -7.77 20.39 9.91
CA SER A 75 -9.22 20.28 10.19
C SER A 75 -9.93 21.48 10.80
N LYS A 76 -9.25 22.43 11.44
CA LYS A 76 -9.91 23.57 12.10
C LYS A 76 -10.49 24.60 11.13
N HIS A 77 -10.05 24.58 9.86
CA HIS A 77 -10.42 25.58 8.85
C HIS A 77 -10.84 25.00 7.49
N LEU A 78 -11.11 23.69 7.40
CA LEU A 78 -11.69 23.11 6.19
C LEU A 78 -13.17 23.46 6.12
N TRP A 79 -13.51 24.46 5.31
CA TRP A 79 -14.89 24.84 4.99
C TRP A 79 -15.70 23.59 4.58
N PRO A 80 -16.97 23.44 5.02
CA PRO A 80 -17.75 22.22 4.81
C PRO A 80 -17.76 21.73 3.35
N GLU A 81 -17.78 22.64 2.39
CA GLU A 81 -17.82 22.35 0.97
C GLU A 81 -16.50 21.77 0.45
N ARG A 82 -15.36 22.22 1.01
CA ARG A 82 -14.05 21.62 0.69
C ARG A 82 -13.93 20.22 1.28
N SER A 83 -14.47 20.00 2.48
CA SER A 83 -14.55 18.67 3.10
C SER A 83 -15.43 17.72 2.29
N ALA A 84 -16.61 18.18 1.85
CA ALA A 84 -17.51 17.40 1.00
C ALA A 84 -16.85 16.99 -0.31
N GLN A 85 -16.16 17.92 -1.00
CA GLN A 85 -15.43 17.61 -2.24
C GLN A 85 -14.32 16.56 -2.03
N LEU A 86 -13.58 16.64 -0.92
CA LEU A 86 -12.54 15.67 -0.61
C LEU A 86 -13.11 14.29 -0.26
N GLN A 87 -14.24 14.26 0.46
CA GLN A 87 -14.97 13.02 0.76
C GLN A 87 -15.50 12.39 -0.52
N ASP A 88 -16.17 13.16 -1.38
CA ASP A 88 -16.66 12.70 -2.68
C ASP A 88 -15.50 12.15 -3.52
N SER A 89 -14.37 12.86 -3.58
CA SER A 89 -13.18 12.39 -4.31
C SER A 89 -12.64 11.05 -3.77
N ALA A 90 -12.52 10.91 -2.45
CA ALA A 90 -12.09 9.67 -1.82
C ALA A 90 -13.08 8.53 -2.04
N GLN A 91 -14.39 8.81 -1.93
CA GLN A 91 -15.45 7.84 -2.17
C GLN A 91 -15.47 7.37 -3.62
N GLN A 92 -15.36 8.27 -4.59
CA GLN A 92 -15.32 7.89 -6.01
C GLN A 92 -14.10 7.01 -6.32
N LYS A 93 -12.93 7.32 -5.74
CA LYS A 93 -11.73 6.49 -5.89
C LYS A 93 -11.89 5.11 -5.24
N LEU A 94 -12.50 5.05 -4.06
CA LEU A 94 -12.83 3.80 -3.38
C LEU A 94 -13.78 2.93 -4.22
N LEU A 95 -14.87 3.53 -4.72
CA LEU A 95 -15.82 2.82 -5.59
C LEU A 95 -15.19 2.41 -6.92
N GLY A 96 -14.30 3.23 -7.48
CA GLY A 96 -13.52 2.88 -8.66
C GLY A 96 -12.71 1.60 -8.47
N LEU A 97 -12.00 1.49 -7.34
CA LEU A 97 -11.20 0.31 -7.00
C LEU A 97 -12.03 -0.96 -6.79
N PHE A 98 -13.20 -0.87 -6.14
CA PHE A 98 -13.97 -2.06 -5.74
C PHE A 98 -15.10 -2.44 -6.71
N CYS A 99 -15.70 -1.47 -7.40
CA CYS A 99 -16.92 -1.69 -8.17
C CYS A 99 -16.71 -1.53 -9.69
N GLN A 100 -15.66 -0.83 -10.11
CA GLN A 100 -15.43 -0.49 -11.52
C GLN A 100 -14.16 -1.13 -12.10
N SER A 101 -13.35 -1.77 -11.26
CA SER A 101 -12.20 -2.55 -11.69
C SER A 101 -12.67 -3.79 -12.46
N LYS A 102 -12.06 -4.03 -13.62
CA LYS A 102 -12.28 -5.28 -14.34
C LYS A 102 -11.72 -6.42 -13.47
N PRO A 103 -12.44 -7.55 -13.33
CA PRO A 103 -11.87 -8.71 -12.68
C PRO A 103 -10.56 -9.08 -13.38
N GLY A 104 -9.45 -9.10 -12.62
CA GLY A 104 -8.15 -9.52 -13.15
C GLY A 104 -8.20 -10.95 -13.68
N GLU A 105 -7.24 -11.32 -14.52
CA GLU A 105 -7.11 -12.70 -15.00
C GLU A 105 -6.93 -13.64 -13.81
N LYS A 106 -7.73 -14.71 -13.71
CA LYS A 106 -7.62 -15.66 -12.61
C LYS A 106 -6.30 -16.42 -12.71
N ILE A 107 -5.60 -16.53 -11.58
CA ILE A 107 -4.34 -17.27 -11.46
C ILE A 107 -4.44 -18.29 -10.33
N VAL A 108 -3.58 -19.30 -10.35
CA VAL A 108 -3.44 -20.22 -9.21
C VAL A 108 -2.65 -19.51 -8.11
N PRO A 109 -3.20 -19.36 -6.89
CA PRO A 109 -2.48 -18.74 -5.79
C PRO A 109 -1.20 -19.51 -5.45
N LYS A 110 -0.11 -18.76 -5.25
CA LYS A 110 1.20 -19.31 -4.87
C LYS A 110 1.63 -18.70 -3.55
N TRP A 111 1.87 -19.54 -2.55
CA TRP A 111 2.44 -19.11 -1.28
C TRP A 111 3.91 -18.77 -1.43
N HIS A 112 4.36 -17.78 -0.67
CA HIS A 112 5.78 -17.42 -0.59
C HIS A 112 6.57 -18.53 0.11
N GLU A 113 7.85 -18.71 -0.26
CA GLU A 113 8.71 -19.76 0.30
C GLU A 113 8.91 -19.62 1.82
N LYS A 114 8.90 -18.37 2.29
CA LYS A 114 9.01 -18.00 3.70
C LYS A 114 7.76 -17.25 4.14
N PRO A 115 6.71 -17.97 4.57
CA PRO A 115 5.46 -17.35 4.96
C PRO A 115 5.63 -16.54 6.26
N TYR A 116 4.91 -15.43 6.39
CA TYR A 116 4.92 -14.47 7.51
C TYR A 116 6.28 -13.84 7.86
N GLU A 117 7.36 -14.16 7.13
CA GLU A 117 8.63 -13.46 7.31
C GLU A 117 8.63 -12.13 6.55
N TRP A 118 8.94 -11.04 7.25
CA TRP A 118 9.17 -9.73 6.65
C TRP A 118 10.57 -9.61 6.04
N ASN A 119 10.78 -8.54 5.27
CA ASN A 119 12.08 -8.14 4.71
C ASN A 119 12.65 -9.20 3.76
N GLN A 120 11.81 -9.79 2.92
CA GLN A 120 12.22 -10.84 1.98
C GLN A 120 12.49 -10.32 0.56
N VAL A 121 12.13 -9.06 0.28
CA VAL A 121 12.37 -8.42 -1.01
C VAL A 121 13.76 -7.78 -1.03
N ASP A 122 14.53 -8.01 -2.10
CA ASP A 122 15.81 -7.31 -2.30
C ASP A 122 15.57 -5.79 -2.33
N PRO A 123 16.19 -5.00 -1.45
CA PRO A 123 16.03 -3.54 -1.43
C PRO A 123 16.31 -2.86 -2.77
N LYS A 124 17.13 -3.45 -3.65
CA LYS A 124 17.40 -2.91 -4.99
C LYS A 124 16.21 -3.00 -5.93
N LEU A 125 15.29 -3.93 -5.68
CA LEU A 125 14.05 -4.09 -6.42
C LEU A 125 12.94 -3.21 -5.86
N VAL A 126 13.12 -2.61 -4.67
CA VAL A 126 12.11 -1.74 -4.09
C VAL A 126 12.23 -0.34 -4.70
N MET A 127 11.18 0.10 -5.37
CA MET A 127 11.10 1.47 -5.87
C MET A 127 10.89 2.41 -4.69
N GLU A 128 11.91 3.21 -4.39
CA GLU A 128 11.75 4.34 -3.49
C GLU A 128 10.85 5.38 -4.18
N GLN A 129 9.77 5.74 -3.52
CA GLN A 129 8.95 6.84 -3.99
C GLN A 129 9.74 8.14 -3.79
N ALA A 130 9.68 9.05 -4.75
CA ALA A 130 10.21 10.39 -4.54
C ALA A 130 9.48 10.99 -3.34
N ASP A 131 10.18 11.11 -2.21
CA ASP A 131 9.75 11.96 -1.11
C ASP A 131 9.40 13.30 -1.75
N ARG A 132 8.13 13.73 -1.72
CA ARG A 132 7.82 15.11 -2.05
C ARG A 132 8.60 15.94 -1.04
N GLU A 133 9.63 16.61 -1.55
CA GLU A 133 10.58 17.41 -0.79
C GLU A 133 9.87 18.22 0.31
N GLY A 134 10.40 18.14 1.53
CA GLY A 134 10.23 19.20 2.54
C GLY A 134 9.17 19.01 3.63
N GLY A 135 8.44 17.90 3.68
CA GLY A 135 7.49 17.63 4.78
C GLY A 135 8.11 16.75 5.86
N ARG A 136 8.22 17.24 7.10
CA ARG A 136 8.58 16.42 8.28
C ARG A 136 7.87 15.06 8.27
N ARG A 137 8.56 14.03 8.77
CA ARG A 137 8.18 12.61 8.95
C ARG A 137 6.87 12.33 9.73
N GLY A 138 5.97 13.31 9.88
CA GLY A 138 4.78 13.25 10.74
C GLY A 138 3.54 13.92 10.17
N GLY A 139 3.30 13.82 8.85
CA GLY A 139 2.16 14.49 8.20
C GLY A 139 1.18 13.59 7.43
N SER A 140 1.42 12.29 7.28
CA SER A 140 0.51 11.38 6.57
C SER A 140 0.10 10.21 7.45
N LEU A 141 -1.21 10.01 7.61
CA LEU A 141 -1.76 8.87 8.33
C LEU A 141 -1.42 7.54 7.62
N TYR A 142 -1.50 7.54 6.30
CA TYR A 142 -1.22 6.42 5.43
C TYR A 142 0.07 6.67 4.65
N GLN A 143 1.16 5.97 5.00
CA GLN A 143 2.35 5.95 4.15
C GLN A 143 2.02 5.32 2.79
N LEU A 144 2.59 5.80 1.71
CA LEU A 144 2.37 5.17 0.41
C LEU A 144 3.14 3.86 0.34
N HIS A 145 2.51 2.86 -0.25
CA HIS A 145 3.06 1.52 -0.39
C HIS A 145 4.21 1.52 -1.40
N LYS A 146 5.32 0.87 -1.03
CA LYS A 146 6.45 0.70 -1.94
C LYS A 146 6.11 -0.33 -3.01
N LEU A 147 6.60 -0.10 -4.23
CA LEU A 147 6.47 -1.04 -5.34
C LEU A 147 7.72 -1.90 -5.42
N THR A 148 7.57 -3.16 -5.83
CA THR A 148 8.70 -4.06 -6.12
C THR A 148 8.81 -4.23 -7.62
N VAL A 149 9.95 -3.86 -8.20
CA VAL A 149 10.23 -4.03 -9.64
C VAL A 149 10.22 -5.52 -9.97
N LEU A 150 9.37 -5.89 -10.92
CA LEU A 150 9.35 -7.24 -11.48
C LEU A 150 10.45 -7.38 -12.54
N SER A 151 11.08 -8.54 -12.59
CA SER A 151 12.03 -8.91 -13.64
C SER A 151 11.33 -8.96 -15.00
N SER A 152 11.98 -8.41 -16.03
CA SER A 152 11.53 -8.49 -17.42
C SER A 152 11.71 -9.87 -18.03
#